data_AF-A0A6L5F116-F1
#
_entry.id   AF-A0A6L5F116-F1
#
_cell.length_a   1.000
_cell.length_b   1.000
_cell.length_c   1.000
_cell.angle_alpha   90.00
_cell.angle_beta   90.00
_cell.angle_gamma   90.00
#
_symmetry.space_group_name_H-M   'P 1'
#
loop_
_entity.id
_entity.type
_entity.pdbx_description
1 polymer ?
#
loop_
_entity_poly.entity_id
_entity_poly.type
_entity_poly.pdbx_seq_one_letter_code
_entity_poly.pdbx_strand_id
1 'polypeptide(L)'
;WSRVDLDEGIVDVRRSYTVVRGVGSEKDTKTHQIRRIALDSETIVLLREHKQRCQQEREQLDLLWSEDFYVFTRAPGTGHEPYPPDAVSNRYKKMATRLGIDTHIHALRHYSATELLTAGIDLRTVAGRLGHGGGRSTTLRVYAAWVAAADRKAAEILGARMPKRPPRGERP
;
A
#
# COMPACT_ATOMS: atom_id res chain seq x y z
N TRP A 1 0.26 -12.11 -12.89
CA TRP A 1 -0.08 -12.97 -11.77
C TRP A 1 1.18 -13.59 -11.19
N SER A 2 2.24 -13.77 -11.99
CA SER A 2 3.59 -14.25 -11.63
C SER A 2 4.34 -13.49 -10.52
N ARG A 3 3.75 -12.42 -9.94
CA ARG A 3 4.30 -11.66 -8.82
C ARG A 3 3.40 -11.68 -7.57
N VAL A 4 2.35 -12.49 -7.60
CA VAL A 4 1.36 -12.63 -6.53
C VAL A 4 1.33 -14.09 -6.11
N ASP A 5 1.87 -14.37 -4.94
CA ASP A 5 1.79 -15.68 -4.29
C ASP A 5 0.59 -15.66 -3.33
N LEU A 6 -0.50 -16.29 -3.72
CA LEU A 6 -1.74 -16.29 -2.93
C LEU A 6 -1.70 -17.34 -1.82
N ASP A 7 -0.82 -18.33 -1.90
CA ASP A 7 -0.69 -19.38 -0.90
C ASP A 7 0.17 -18.89 0.27
N GLU A 8 1.28 -18.21 -0.02
CA GLU A 8 2.10 -17.51 0.97
C GLU A 8 1.53 -16.14 1.38
N GLY A 9 0.56 -15.60 0.64
CA GLY A 9 -0.04 -14.30 0.92
C GLY A 9 0.90 -13.13 0.67
N ILE A 10 1.65 -13.15 -0.42
CA ILE A 10 2.74 -12.23 -0.70
C ILE A 10 2.64 -11.62 -2.11
N VAL A 11 2.90 -10.32 -2.23
CA VAL A 11 3.06 -9.62 -3.51
C VAL A 11 4.45 -9.01 -3.63
N ASP A 12 5.13 -9.31 -4.73
CA ASP A 12 6.40 -8.72 -5.10
C ASP A 12 6.19 -7.49 -6.00
N VAL A 13 6.42 -6.30 -5.45
CA VAL A 13 6.34 -5.03 -6.21
C VAL A 13 7.73 -4.58 -6.63
N ARG A 14 8.06 -4.78 -7.90
CA ARG A 14 9.40 -4.51 -8.47
C ARG A 14 9.42 -3.37 -9.48
N ARG A 15 8.30 -3.17 -10.18
CA ARG A 15 8.16 -2.23 -11.30
C ARG A 15 6.91 -1.35 -11.14
N SER A 16 6.87 -0.25 -11.87
CA SER A 16 5.72 0.64 -11.96
C SER A 16 5.36 0.87 -13.41
N TYR A 17 4.07 0.79 -13.72
CA TYR A 17 3.54 1.13 -15.04
C TYR A 17 3.12 2.60 -15.07
N THR A 18 3.54 3.33 -16.09
CA THR A 18 3.19 4.73 -16.31
C THR A 18 2.77 4.96 -17.75
N VAL A 19 1.77 5.81 -17.97
CA VAL A 19 1.35 6.22 -19.31
C VAL A 19 1.76 7.67 -19.49
N VAL A 20 2.53 7.96 -20.54
CA VAL A 20 2.95 9.33 -20.90
C VAL A 20 2.59 9.57 -22.35
N ARG A 21 1.77 10.60 -22.60
CA ARG A 21 1.28 10.94 -23.96
C ARG A 21 0.65 9.74 -24.69
N GLY A 22 -0.12 8.92 -23.96
CA GLY A 22 -0.78 7.72 -24.49
C GLY A 22 0.12 6.49 -24.65
N VAL A 23 1.43 6.61 -24.40
CA VAL A 23 2.37 5.49 -24.48
C VAL A 23 2.60 4.91 -23.09
N GLY A 24 2.21 3.64 -22.92
CA GLY A 24 2.49 2.84 -21.73
C GLY A 24 3.96 2.46 -21.64
N SER A 25 4.56 2.63 -20.47
CA SER A 25 5.90 2.15 -20.18
C SER A 25 5.95 1.53 -18.79
N GLU A 26 6.45 0.29 -18.72
CA GLU A 26 6.86 -0.31 -17.45
C GLU A 26 8.29 0.18 -17.16
N LYS A 27 8.45 0.92 -16.07
CA LYS A 27 9.77 1.33 -15.58
C LYS A 27 10.08 0.53 -14.33
N ASP A 28 11.35 0.18 -14.15
CA ASP A 28 11.81 -0.23 -12.83
C ASP A 28 11.47 0.87 -11.83
N THR A 29 11.13 0.46 -10.60
CA THR A 29 10.89 1.43 -9.54
C THR A 29 12.10 2.36 -9.45
N LYS A 30 11.88 3.68 -9.32
CA LYS A 30 12.89 4.76 -9.36
C LYS A 30 14.06 4.61 -8.36
N THR A 31 14.16 3.50 -7.64
CA THR A 31 15.12 3.20 -6.58
C THR A 31 15.63 1.73 -6.60
N HIS A 32 15.31 0.92 -7.62
CA HIS A 32 15.57 -0.54 -7.64
C HIS A 32 15.02 -1.30 -6.41
N GLN A 33 14.04 -0.73 -5.72
CA GLN A 33 13.48 -1.33 -4.50
C GLN A 33 12.40 -2.33 -4.87
N ILE A 34 12.84 -3.58 -4.97
CA ILE A 34 11.97 -4.74 -4.82
C ILE A 34 11.43 -4.69 -3.39
N ARG A 35 10.11 -4.60 -3.25
CA ARG A 35 9.45 -4.74 -1.95
C ARG A 35 8.49 -5.90 -1.99
N ARG A 36 8.52 -6.67 -0.91
CA ARG A 36 7.64 -7.79 -0.67
C ARG A 36 6.58 -7.34 0.32
N ILE A 37 5.31 -7.44 -0.08
CA ILE A 37 4.18 -6.95 0.70
C ILE A 37 3.33 -8.16 1.10
N ALA A 38 3.21 -8.40 2.40
CA ALA A 38 2.25 -9.37 2.92
C ALA A 38 0.81 -8.89 2.74
N LEU A 39 -0.06 -9.81 2.34
CA LEU A 39 -1.50 -9.64 2.17
C LEU A 39 -2.22 -10.21 3.38
N ASP A 40 -3.32 -9.56 3.78
CA ASP A 40 -4.26 -10.13 4.73
C ASP A 40 -5.16 -11.18 4.05
N SER A 41 -5.86 -11.97 4.86
CA SER A 41 -6.74 -13.07 4.40
C SER A 41 -7.85 -12.59 3.46
N GLU A 42 -8.47 -11.45 3.73
CA GLU A 42 -9.56 -10.91 2.90
C GLU A 42 -9.04 -10.50 1.52
N THR A 43 -7.89 -9.81 1.48
CA THR A 43 -7.25 -9.47 0.21
C THR A 43 -6.88 -10.71 -0.60
N ILE A 44 -6.42 -11.79 0.04
CA ILE A 44 -6.13 -13.07 -0.63
C ILE A 44 -7.41 -13.65 -1.24
N VAL A 45 -8.51 -13.70 -0.50
CA VAL A 45 -9.81 -14.18 -1.00
C VAL A 45 -10.25 -13.37 -2.22
N LEU A 46 -10.24 -12.03 -2.12
CA LEU A 46 -10.63 -11.14 -3.23
C LEU A 46 -9.77 -11.36 -4.48
N LEU A 47 -8.46 -11.59 -4.32
CA LEU A 47 -7.57 -11.86 -5.45
C LEU A 47 -7.80 -13.25 -6.05
N ARG A 48 -8.14 -14.28 -5.25
CA ARG A 48 -8.51 -15.61 -5.77
C ARG A 48 -9.78 -15.54 -6.60
N GLU A 49 -10.82 -14.89 -6.08
CA GLU A 49 -12.07 -14.66 -6.82
C GLU A 49 -11.82 -13.86 -8.11
N HIS A 50 -10.95 -12.85 -8.06
CA HIS A 50 -10.58 -12.10 -9.25
C HIS A 50 -9.85 -12.97 -10.28
N LYS A 51 -8.90 -13.81 -9.85
CA LYS A 51 -8.18 -14.74 -10.73
C LYS A 51 -9.14 -15.70 -11.42
N GLN A 52 -10.08 -16.28 -10.66
CA GLN A 52 -11.10 -17.18 -11.18
C GLN A 52 -12.00 -16.49 -12.21
N ARG A 53 -12.50 -15.28 -11.93
CA ARG A 53 -13.29 -14.51 -12.90
C ARG A 53 -12.52 -14.27 -14.20
N CYS A 54 -11.24 -13.88 -14.11
CA CYS A 54 -10.41 -13.69 -15.31
C CYS A 54 -10.15 -14.98 -16.08
N GLN A 55 -10.00 -16.13 -15.39
CA GLN A 55 -9.86 -17.43 -16.03
C GLN A 55 -11.15 -17.83 -16.75
N GLN A 56 -12.31 -17.69 -16.10
CA GLN A 56 -13.62 -17.99 -16.67
C GLN A 56 -13.94 -17.10 -17.88
N GLU A 57 -13.70 -15.79 -17.81
CA GLU A 57 -13.90 -14.87 -18.92
C GLU A 57 -13.04 -15.23 -20.14
N ARG A 58 -11.85 -15.79 -19.93
CA ARG A 58 -10.96 -16.23 -21.02
C ARG A 58 -11.35 -17.58 -21.58
N GLU A 59 -11.75 -18.52 -20.71
CA GLU A 59 -12.28 -19.82 -21.12
C GLU A 59 -13.52 -19.67 -22.00
N GLN A 60 -14.43 -18.76 -21.66
CA GLN A 60 -15.61 -18.43 -22.48
C GLN A 60 -15.27 -17.85 -23.87
N LEU A 61 -14.04 -17.39 -24.06
CA LEU A 61 -13.54 -16.80 -25.31
C LEU A 61 -12.53 -17.72 -26.01
N ASP A 62 -12.36 -18.97 -25.54
CA ASP A 62 -11.37 -19.94 -26.02
C ASP A 62 -9.92 -19.40 -25.98
N LEU A 63 -9.61 -18.58 -24.97
CA LEU A 63 -8.29 -17.97 -24.79
C LEU A 63 -7.47 -18.69 -23.72
N LEU A 64 -6.19 -18.95 -24.01
CA LEU A 64 -5.26 -19.59 -23.07
C LEU A 64 -5.00 -18.72 -21.84
N TRP A 65 -4.82 -19.34 -20.67
CA TRP A 65 -4.36 -18.68 -19.45
C TRP A 65 -2.83 -18.58 -19.42
N SER A 66 -2.30 -17.48 -18.87
CA SER A 66 -0.87 -17.33 -18.56
C SER A 66 -0.69 -16.63 -17.21
N GLU A 67 0.25 -17.14 -16.42
CA GLU A 67 0.61 -16.50 -15.15
C GLU A 67 1.30 -15.14 -15.36
N ASP A 68 1.85 -14.85 -16.54
CA ASP A 68 2.52 -13.58 -16.83
C ASP A 68 1.56 -12.42 -17.11
N PHE A 69 0.26 -12.66 -17.16
CA PHE A 69 -0.73 -11.59 -17.35
C PHE A 69 -0.74 -10.60 -16.19
N TYR A 70 -1.08 -9.34 -16.44
CA TYR A 70 -1.31 -8.39 -15.36
C TYR A 70 -2.50 -8.83 -14.49
N VAL A 71 -2.43 -8.50 -13.20
CA VAL A 71 -3.53 -8.78 -12.25
C VAL A 71 -4.78 -8.00 -12.66
N PHE A 72 -4.61 -6.71 -12.99
CA PHE A 72 -5.69 -5.85 -13.44
C PHE A 72 -5.49 -5.50 -14.91
N THR A 73 -6.41 -5.90 -15.77
CA THR A 73 -6.41 -5.65 -17.22
C THR A 73 -7.73 -4.99 -17.64
N ARG A 74 -7.75 -4.30 -18.79
CA ARG A 74 -8.94 -3.56 -19.25
C ARG A 74 -10.00 -4.47 -19.89
N ALA A 75 -9.56 -5.54 -20.54
CA ALA A 75 -10.40 -6.53 -21.18
C ALA A 75 -9.76 -7.91 -21.04
N PRO A 76 -10.57 -8.99 -21.05
CA PRO A 76 -10.07 -10.35 -20.92
C PRO A 76 -9.03 -10.70 -21.99
N GLY A 77 -9.14 -10.13 -23.18
CA GLY A 77 -8.40 -10.54 -24.38
C GLY A 77 -6.89 -10.38 -24.33
N THR A 78 -6.36 -9.24 -23.87
CA THR A 78 -4.93 -8.97 -24.05
C THR A 78 -4.05 -9.60 -22.97
N GLY A 79 -4.46 -9.57 -21.70
CA GLY A 79 -3.68 -10.08 -20.55
C GLY A 79 -2.37 -9.33 -20.27
N HIS A 80 -1.74 -8.80 -21.31
CA HIS A 80 -0.44 -8.13 -21.37
C HIS A 80 -0.53 -6.61 -21.34
N GLU A 81 -1.75 -6.05 -21.33
CA GLU A 81 -1.96 -4.62 -21.13
C GLU A 81 -2.58 -4.39 -19.75
N PRO A 82 -1.87 -3.68 -18.84
CA PRO A 82 -2.41 -3.39 -17.53
C PRO A 82 -3.54 -2.37 -17.64
N TYR A 83 -4.41 -2.36 -16.64
CA TYR A 83 -5.42 -1.33 -16.51
C TYR A 83 -4.75 0.06 -16.43
N PRO A 84 -5.14 1.04 -17.27
CA PRO A 84 -4.48 2.34 -17.31
C PRO A 84 -4.55 3.09 -15.96
N PRO A 85 -3.42 3.60 -15.41
CA PRO A 85 -3.41 4.28 -14.11
C PRO A 85 -4.35 5.48 -14.02
N ASP A 86 -4.47 6.26 -15.10
CA ASP A 86 -5.37 7.42 -15.17
C ASP A 86 -6.84 6.97 -15.12
N ALA A 87 -7.18 5.84 -15.71
CA ALA A 87 -8.52 5.28 -15.66
C ALA A 87 -8.89 4.85 -14.23
N VAL A 88 -7.95 4.27 -13.48
CA VAL A 88 -8.17 3.94 -12.05
C VAL A 88 -8.37 5.23 -11.24
N SER A 89 -7.51 6.21 -11.44
CA SER A 89 -7.57 7.51 -10.75
C SER A 89 -8.89 8.23 -11.01
N ASN A 90 -9.34 8.25 -12.27
CA ASN A 90 -10.61 8.84 -12.68
C ASN A 90 -11.81 8.08 -12.12
N ARG A 91 -11.77 6.74 -12.13
CA ARG A 91 -12.84 5.91 -11.55
C ARG A 91 -12.99 6.17 -10.05
N TYR A 92 -11.87 6.23 -9.32
CA TYR A 92 -11.86 6.57 -7.90
C TYR A 92 -12.40 7.97 -7.65
N LYS A 93 -11.93 8.97 -8.41
CA LYS A 93 -12.41 10.36 -8.29
C LYS A 93 -13.93 10.45 -8.47
N LYS A 94 -14.48 9.81 -9.51
CA LYS A 94 -15.94 9.77 -9.75
C LYS A 94 -16.71 9.16 -8.58
N MET A 95 -16.19 8.07 -8.01
CA MET A 95 -16.79 7.42 -6.85
C MET A 95 -16.77 8.35 -5.62
N ALA A 96 -15.62 8.98 -5.34
CA ALA A 96 -15.45 9.91 -4.22
C ALA A 96 -16.38 11.13 -4.33
N THR A 97 -16.47 11.74 -5.52
CA THR A 97 -17.39 12.85 -5.80
C THR A 97 -18.84 12.45 -5.56
N ARG A 98 -19.25 11.25 -6.00
CA ARG A 98 -20.63 10.75 -5.78
C ARG A 98 -20.96 10.56 -4.30
N LEU A 99 -19.96 10.25 -3.49
CA LEU A 99 -20.10 10.07 -2.04
C LEU A 99 -19.89 11.38 -1.25
N GLY A 100 -19.59 12.50 -1.91
CA GLY A 100 -19.31 13.78 -1.25
C GLY A 100 -17.99 13.81 -0.47
N ILE A 101 -17.04 12.92 -0.78
CA ILE A 101 -15.75 12.82 -0.09
C ILE A 101 -14.66 13.50 -0.91
N ASP A 102 -13.94 14.46 -0.31
CA ASP A 102 -12.76 15.07 -0.93
C ASP A 102 -11.53 14.16 -0.74
N THR A 103 -11.21 13.37 -1.77
CA THR A 103 -10.10 12.41 -1.73
C THR A 103 -9.63 12.05 -3.14
N HIS A 104 -8.42 11.49 -3.23
CA HIS A 104 -7.83 10.95 -4.45
C HIS A 104 -7.14 9.62 -4.16
N ILE A 105 -6.86 8.81 -5.18
CA ILE A 105 -6.42 7.42 -4.97
C ILE A 105 -5.11 7.30 -4.16
N HIS A 106 -4.22 8.28 -4.28
CA HIS A 106 -2.98 8.31 -3.50
C HIS A 106 -3.22 8.57 -2.01
N ALA A 107 -4.32 9.22 -1.64
CA ALA A 107 -4.69 9.43 -0.24
C ALA A 107 -4.92 8.10 0.51
N LEU A 108 -5.36 7.03 -0.17
CA LEU A 108 -5.49 5.70 0.45
C LEU A 108 -4.15 5.16 0.96
N ARG A 109 -3.05 5.47 0.27
CA ARG A 109 -1.70 5.09 0.69
C ARG A 109 -1.27 5.87 1.93
N HIS A 110 -1.62 7.15 2.01
CA HIS A 110 -1.38 7.96 3.22
C HIS A 110 -2.21 7.46 4.39
N TYR A 111 -3.49 7.16 4.16
CA TYR A 111 -4.38 6.57 5.15
C TYR A 111 -3.82 5.26 5.71
N SER A 112 -3.44 4.31 4.84
CA SER A 112 -2.84 3.04 5.28
C SER A 112 -1.59 3.22 6.16
N ALA A 113 -0.75 4.20 5.84
CA ALA A 113 0.43 4.49 6.65
C ALA A 113 0.05 5.07 8.02
N THR A 114 -0.89 6.01 8.06
CA THR A 114 -1.39 6.61 9.30
C THR A 114 -2.02 5.56 10.21
N GLU A 115 -2.85 4.66 9.68
CA GLU A 115 -3.48 3.59 10.46
C GLU A 115 -2.43 2.66 11.08
N LEU A 116 -1.43 2.24 10.29
CA LEU A 116 -0.36 1.36 10.78
C LEU A 116 0.47 2.03 11.89
N LEU A 117 0.84 3.31 11.72
CA LEU A 117 1.57 4.06 12.74
C LEU A 117 0.74 4.26 14.01
N THR A 118 -0.56 4.55 13.85
CA THR A 118 -1.51 4.70 14.98
C THR A 118 -1.69 3.39 15.74
N ALA A 119 -1.67 2.26 15.03
CA ALA A 119 -1.67 0.93 15.62
C ALA A 119 -0.35 0.55 16.30
N GLY A 120 0.67 1.43 16.29
CA GLY A 120 1.95 1.22 16.95
C GLY A 120 2.98 0.43 16.14
N ILE A 121 2.74 0.20 14.84
CA ILE A 121 3.73 -0.41 13.95
C ILE A 121 4.86 0.60 13.73
N ASP A 122 6.10 0.14 13.85
CA ASP A 122 7.26 1.03 13.78
C ASP A 122 7.42 1.67 12.39
N LEU A 123 7.99 2.88 12.39
CA LEU A 123 8.16 3.70 11.18
C LEU A 123 8.99 3.00 10.10
N ARG A 124 9.98 2.18 10.47
CA ARG A 124 10.84 1.47 9.51
C ARG A 124 10.05 0.39 8.79
N THR A 125 9.23 -0.37 9.50
CA THR A 125 8.32 -1.37 8.91
C THR A 125 7.31 -0.72 7.96
N VAL A 126 6.66 0.37 8.38
CA VAL A 126 5.72 1.13 7.52
C VAL A 126 6.43 1.69 6.28
N ALA A 127 7.60 2.30 6.44
CA ALA A 127 8.39 2.84 5.33
C ALA A 127 8.83 1.75 4.34
N GLY A 128 9.19 0.55 4.84
CA GLY A 128 9.51 -0.62 4.03
C GLY A 128 8.33 -1.08 3.18
N ARG A 129 7.14 -1.25 3.80
CA ARG A 129 5.89 -1.63 3.10
C ARG A 129 5.52 -0.64 2.00
N LEU A 130 5.72 0.65 2.27
CA LEU A 130 5.45 1.70 1.30
C LEU A 130 6.52 1.75 0.18
N GLY A 131 7.76 1.35 0.43
CA GLY A 131 8.86 1.47 -0.54
C GLY A 131 9.52 2.85 -0.51
N HIS A 132 9.73 3.39 0.70
CA HIS A 132 10.42 4.66 0.95
C HIS A 132 11.90 4.47 1.34
N GLY A 133 12.60 3.48 0.80
CA GLY A 133 14.04 3.42 0.97
C GLY A 133 14.68 4.61 0.25
N GLY A 134 15.48 5.41 0.95
CA GLY A 134 16.21 6.53 0.34
C GLY A 134 15.52 7.90 0.40
N GLY A 135 14.77 8.20 1.47
CA GLY A 135 14.61 9.59 1.88
C GLY A 135 13.82 10.52 0.95
N ARG A 136 12.72 10.06 0.33
CA ARG A 136 11.72 11.02 -0.21
C ARG A 136 11.00 11.69 0.97
N SER A 137 11.46 12.91 1.25
CA SER A 137 11.17 13.74 2.43
C SER A 137 9.69 14.12 2.64
N THR A 138 8.79 13.83 1.71
CA THR A 138 7.34 14.09 1.90
C THR A 138 6.68 13.09 2.85
N THR A 139 7.13 11.84 2.86
CA THR A 139 6.62 10.76 3.73
C THR A 139 6.94 11.07 5.20
N LEU A 140 8.22 11.27 5.53
CA LEU A 140 8.63 11.48 6.93
C LEU A 140 8.04 12.75 7.55
N ARG A 141 7.88 13.83 6.77
CA ARG A 141 7.37 15.12 7.27
C ARG A 141 5.89 15.08 7.64
N VAL A 142 5.07 14.30 6.91
CA VAL A 142 3.66 14.09 7.27
C VAL A 142 3.52 13.21 8.51
N TYR A 143 4.42 12.24 8.70
CA TYR A 143 4.38 11.35 9.87
C TYR A 143 5.05 11.93 11.13
N ALA A 144 5.92 12.93 11.00
CA ALA A 144 6.61 13.56 12.13
C ALA A 144 5.64 14.17 13.17
N ALA A 145 4.49 14.71 12.73
CA ALA A 145 3.46 15.21 13.63
C ALA A 145 2.86 14.09 14.51
N TRP A 146 2.81 12.86 14.00
CA TRP A 146 2.25 11.69 14.69
C TRP A 146 3.29 10.98 15.55
N VAL A 147 4.57 11.06 15.18
CA VAL A 147 5.68 10.69 16.07
C VAL A 147 5.60 11.49 17.37
N ALA A 148 5.22 12.77 17.35
CA ALA A 148 5.06 13.55 18.58
C ALA A 148 3.94 13.03 19.51
N ALA A 149 2.83 12.51 18.94
CA ALA A 149 1.76 11.90 19.74
C ALA A 149 2.18 10.52 20.29
N ALA A 150 2.85 9.70 19.46
CA ALA A 150 3.42 8.43 19.89
C ALA A 150 4.53 8.62 20.94
N ASP A 151 5.35 9.68 20.79
CA ASP A 151 6.41 10.08 21.72
C ASP A 151 5.82 10.51 23.06
N ARG A 152 4.71 11.27 23.07
CA ARG A 152 4.00 11.59 24.32
C ARG A 152 3.55 10.33 25.07
N LYS A 153 2.98 9.37 24.35
CA LYS A 153 2.61 8.07 24.93
C LYS A 153 3.83 7.29 25.44
N ALA A 154 4.94 7.31 24.70
CA ALA A 154 6.20 6.69 25.13
C ALA A 154 6.77 7.36 26.39
N ALA A 155 6.73 8.69 26.46
CA ALA A 155 7.15 9.47 27.63
C ALA A 155 6.28 9.16 28.86
N GLU A 156 4.96 9.01 28.71
CA GLU A 156 4.07 8.61 29.80
C GLU A 156 4.36 7.20 30.30
N ILE A 157 4.59 6.23 29.41
CA ILE A 157 4.97 4.86 29.78
C ILE A 157 6.31 4.85 30.54
N LEU A 158 7.29 5.59 30.03
CA LEU A 158 8.61 5.68 30.67
C LEU A 158 8.49 6.34 32.05
N GLY A 159 7.74 7.43 32.16
CA GLY A 159 7.46 8.10 33.42
C GLY A 159 6.75 7.20 34.44
N ALA A 160 5.83 6.35 34.00
CA ALA A 160 5.13 5.39 34.87
C ALA A 160 6.04 4.27 35.39
N ARG A 161 7.13 3.95 34.67
CA ARG A 161 8.12 2.95 35.10
C ARG A 161 9.26 3.53 35.94
N MET A 162 9.35 4.85 36.04
CA MET A 162 10.35 5.54 36.86
C MET A 162 9.84 5.74 38.30
N PRO A 163 10.72 5.67 39.31
CA PRO A 163 10.36 6.04 40.68
C PRO A 163 9.77 7.44 40.72
N LYS A 164 8.66 7.61 41.45
CA LYS A 164 8.07 8.94 41.62
C LYS A 164 9.06 9.82 42.36
N ARG A 165 9.25 11.04 41.85
CA ARG A 165 10.07 12.04 42.51
C ARG A 165 9.53 12.28 43.93
N PRO A 166 10.34 12.17 44.98
CA PRO A 166 9.89 12.45 46.33
C PRO A 166 9.44 13.91 46.46
N PRO A 167 8.45 14.18 47.35
CA PRO A 167 7.96 15.52 47.57
C PRO A 167 9.10 16.44 48.02
N ARG A 168 9.04 17.70 47.58
CA ARG A 168 10.08 18.68 47.89
C ARG A 168 9.97 19.07 49.37
N GLY A 169 10.71 18.37 50.22
CA GLY A 169 10.70 18.54 51.68
C GLY A 169 11.32 17.34 52.41
N GLU A 170 11.29 16.16 51.79
CA GLU A 170 11.92 14.94 52.30
C GLU A 170 13.15 14.63 51.43
N ARG A 171 14.30 15.18 51.83
CA ARG A 171 15.59 14.55 51.53
C ARG A 171 16.11 13.97 52.85
N PRO A 172 16.76 12.79 52.84
CA PRO A 172 17.49 12.32 54.01
C PRO A 172 18.59 13.31 54.42
#